data_AF-A0A552DGY2-F1
#
_entry.id   AF-A0A552DGY2-F1
#
_cell.length_a   1.000
_cell.length_b   1.000
_cell.length_c   1.000
_cell.angle_alpha   90.00
_cell.angle_beta   90.00
_cell.angle_gamma   90.00
#
_symmetry.space_group_name_H-M   'P 1'
#
loop_
_entity.id
_entity.type
_entity.pdbx_description
1 polymer ?
#
loop_
_entity_poly.entity_id
_entity_poly.type
_entity_poly.pdbx_seq_one_letter_code
_entity_poly.pdbx_strand_id
1 'polypeptide(L)'
;MNSRYISHRLACVGLLATVLLGGIAPGFSQSTTPNRVTFFCKEVFDRASGGKIPATLAWIPERSGNVRIIGWKSEYFSKRSPVRCAEVTQKFQKAYDEGRFNYLTTGRVKGYPIICAISRTDDPCDGNSQLFTLKPHDNPDLVLQQLMDILEGKTSDMLLQNSGGKTLVSMTEFFAKVPLADRDAPCDTRSAGPQNNCVPTR
;
A
#
# COMPACT_ATOMS: atom_id res chain seq x y z
N MET A 1 91.66 27.56 2.05
CA MET A 1 92.08 26.40 1.24
C MET A 1 91.03 25.31 1.35
N ASN A 2 90.59 24.81 0.21
CA ASN A 2 89.69 23.69 -0.07
C ASN A 2 89.73 22.55 0.96
N SER A 3 88.59 21.89 1.20
CA SER A 3 88.29 20.61 0.54
C SER A 3 87.24 19.79 1.30
N ARG A 4 86.12 19.56 0.60
CA ARG A 4 85.37 18.31 0.40
C ARG A 4 84.90 17.47 1.60
N TYR A 5 83.60 17.24 1.52
CA TYR A 5 82.67 16.39 2.27
C TYR A 5 82.83 14.86 2.10
N ILE A 6 82.32 14.14 3.11
CA ILE A 6 81.62 12.83 3.09
C ILE A 6 82.53 11.61 2.81
N SER A 7 82.49 10.47 3.49
CA SER A 7 81.45 9.74 4.24
C SER A 7 82.17 8.61 4.99
N HIS A 8 81.72 8.22 6.18
CA HIS A 8 81.50 6.83 6.59
C HIS A 8 80.97 6.79 8.03
N ARG A 9 79.89 6.04 8.23
CA ARG A 9 79.65 5.01 9.26
C ARG A 9 78.15 4.93 9.56
N LEU A 10 77.60 3.75 9.32
CA LEU A 10 76.26 3.33 9.68
C LEU A 10 76.02 3.52 11.20
N ALA A 11 74.80 3.91 11.55
CA ALA A 11 74.22 3.64 12.87
C ALA A 11 72.75 3.23 12.68
N CYS A 12 72.46 1.96 12.93
CA CYS A 12 71.11 1.43 13.11
C CYS A 12 70.53 1.92 14.43
N VAL A 13 69.38 2.61 14.44
CA VAL A 13 68.44 2.59 15.58
C VAL A 13 67.04 2.90 15.06
N GLY A 14 66.06 2.06 15.38
CA GLY A 14 64.65 2.46 15.33
C GLY A 14 63.66 1.41 14.81
N LEU A 15 63.50 0.31 15.53
CA LEU A 15 62.36 -0.60 15.36
C LEU A 15 61.15 0.00 16.12
N LEU A 16 60.12 0.45 15.41
CA LEU A 16 58.83 0.81 16.01
C LEU A 16 57.70 0.15 15.23
N ALA A 17 57.29 -1.03 15.70
CA ALA A 17 56.03 -1.66 15.32
C ALA A 17 54.88 -0.90 15.99
N THR A 18 54.13 -0.13 15.22
CA THR A 18 52.88 0.50 15.67
C THR A 18 51.72 -0.45 15.40
N VAL A 19 51.23 -1.11 16.46
CA VAL A 19 49.98 -1.89 16.40
C VAL A 19 48.82 -0.91 16.59
N LEU A 20 48.14 -0.56 15.50
CA LEU A 20 46.87 0.16 15.55
C LEU A 20 45.76 -0.84 15.91
N LEU A 21 45.25 -0.77 17.14
CA LEU A 21 43.99 -1.39 17.53
C LEU A 21 42.85 -0.64 16.84
N GLY A 22 42.53 -1.05 15.60
CA GLY A 22 41.39 -0.55 14.86
C GLY A 22 40.09 -0.98 15.54
N GLY A 23 39.38 -0.01 16.13
CA GLY A 23 38.05 -0.22 16.70
C GLY A 23 37.05 -0.61 15.61
N ILE A 24 36.41 -1.76 15.77
CA ILE A 24 35.24 -2.16 14.99
C ILE A 24 34.04 -1.31 15.43
N ALA A 25 33.80 -0.19 14.76
CA ALA A 25 32.53 0.50 14.89
C ALA A 25 31.42 -0.41 14.31
N PRO A 26 30.36 -0.74 15.07
CA PRO A 26 29.23 -1.49 14.51
C PRO A 26 28.60 -0.64 13.41
N GLY A 27 28.67 -1.13 12.17
CA GLY A 27 28.00 -0.51 11.04
C GLY A 27 26.48 -0.57 11.26
N PHE A 28 25.88 0.58 11.53
CA PHE A 28 24.44 0.73 11.42
C PHE A 28 24.05 0.40 9.99
N SER A 29 23.29 -0.69 9.79
CA SER A 29 22.63 -0.95 8.52
C SER A 29 21.64 0.18 8.27
N GLN A 30 22.02 1.18 7.48
CA GLN A 30 21.10 2.20 6.98
C GLN A 30 20.04 1.47 6.16
N SER A 31 18.86 1.26 6.76
CA SER A 31 17.67 0.85 6.03
C SER A 31 17.30 2.02 5.13
N THR A 32 17.80 2.00 3.90
CA THR A 32 17.44 2.95 2.86
C THR A 32 16.03 2.61 2.41
N THR A 33 15.04 3.32 2.92
CA THR A 33 13.70 3.29 2.35
C THR A 33 13.77 3.77 0.90
N PRO A 34 13.09 3.10 -0.05
CA PRO A 34 13.10 3.53 -1.44
C PRO A 34 12.61 4.98 -1.54
N ASN A 35 13.35 5.83 -2.26
CA ASN A 35 12.94 7.21 -2.56
C ASN A 35 12.01 7.30 -3.79
N ARG A 36 11.35 6.19 -4.13
CA ARG A 36 10.40 6.09 -5.24
C ARG A 36 9.25 5.20 -4.82
N VAL A 37 8.09 5.34 -5.46
CA VAL A 37 6.97 4.43 -5.21
C VAL A 37 7.38 3.01 -5.55
N THR A 38 7.16 2.08 -4.61
CA THR A 38 7.40 0.66 -4.83
C THR A 38 6.17 -0.16 -4.48
N PHE A 39 5.81 -1.07 -5.37
CA PHE A 39 4.70 -1.99 -5.20
C PHE A 39 5.23 -3.34 -4.70
N PHE A 40 4.56 -3.91 -3.70
CA PHE A 40 4.93 -5.21 -3.15
C PHE A 40 3.71 -6.00 -2.69
N CYS A 41 3.82 -7.32 -2.74
CA CYS A 41 2.80 -8.23 -2.25
C CYS A 41 3.13 -8.64 -0.82
N LYS A 42 2.19 -8.48 0.12
CA LYS A 42 2.35 -8.91 1.52
C LYS A 42 1.02 -9.38 2.10
N GLU A 43 1.08 -10.30 3.06
CA GLU A 43 -0.09 -10.64 3.86
C GLU A 43 -0.50 -9.48 4.78
N VAL A 44 -1.79 -9.17 4.78
CA VAL A 44 -2.43 -8.18 5.65
C VAL A 44 -3.62 -8.80 6.34
N PHE A 45 -3.94 -8.31 7.54
CA PHE A 45 -5.13 -8.77 8.27
C PHE A 45 -6.40 -8.16 7.66
N ASP A 46 -7.34 -9.01 7.26
CA ASP A 46 -8.68 -8.62 6.83
C ASP A 46 -9.66 -8.86 7.98
N ARG A 47 -10.20 -7.77 8.53
CA ARG A 47 -11.14 -7.83 9.66
C ARG A 47 -12.41 -8.60 9.29
N ALA A 48 -12.85 -8.54 8.04
CA ALA A 48 -14.10 -9.17 7.62
C ALA A 48 -13.99 -10.71 7.55
N SER A 49 -12.81 -11.25 7.26
CA SER A 49 -12.56 -12.71 7.33
C SER A 49 -11.98 -13.17 8.67
N GLY A 50 -11.49 -12.25 9.51
CA GLY A 50 -10.75 -12.60 10.73
C GLY A 50 -9.39 -13.27 10.47
N GLY A 51 -8.88 -13.19 9.24
CA GLY A 51 -7.67 -13.86 8.80
C GLY A 51 -6.72 -12.96 8.02
N LYS A 52 -5.56 -13.51 7.64
CA LYS A 52 -4.61 -12.82 6.75
C LYS A 52 -4.93 -13.15 5.30
N ILE A 53 -4.90 -12.15 4.44
CA ILE A 53 -5.00 -12.30 2.98
C ILE A 53 -3.80 -11.66 2.30
N PRO A 54 -3.32 -12.19 1.17
CA PRO A 54 -2.30 -11.53 0.38
C PRO A 54 -2.87 -10.24 -0.23
N ALA A 55 -2.10 -9.16 -0.20
CA ALA A 55 -2.49 -7.87 -0.72
C ALA A 55 -1.37 -7.19 -1.50
N THR A 56 -1.75 -6.42 -2.52
CA THR A 56 -0.88 -5.49 -3.23
C THR A 56 -0.85 -4.18 -2.45
N LEU A 57 0.35 -3.77 -2.02
CA LEU A 57 0.61 -2.51 -1.33
C LEU A 57 1.54 -1.64 -2.16
N ALA A 58 1.51 -0.32 -1.91
CA ALA A 58 2.52 0.61 -2.39
C ALA A 58 3.18 1.36 -1.22
N TRP A 59 4.51 1.41 -1.22
CA TRP A 59 5.27 2.36 -0.40
C TRP A 59 5.27 3.70 -1.10
N ILE A 60 4.87 4.75 -0.38
CA ILE A 60 4.81 6.13 -0.86
C ILE A 60 5.86 6.93 -0.09
N PRO A 61 7.02 7.27 -0.69
CA PRO A 61 8.09 7.99 -0.03
C PRO A 61 7.64 9.33 0.55
N GLU A 62 6.81 10.08 -0.19
CA GLU A 62 6.32 11.41 0.18
C GLU A 62 5.50 11.38 1.47
N ARG A 63 4.84 10.24 1.75
CA ARG A 63 4.04 10.03 2.96
C ARG A 63 4.76 9.13 3.98
N SER A 64 5.96 8.64 3.66
CA SER A 64 6.71 7.66 4.46
C SER A 64 5.84 6.50 4.95
N GLY A 65 4.97 6.00 4.07
CA GLY A 65 3.87 5.11 4.47
C GLY A 65 3.45 4.13 3.39
N ASN A 66 2.75 3.08 3.81
CA ASN A 66 2.20 2.07 2.93
C ASN A 66 0.72 2.30 2.66
N VAL A 67 0.32 2.26 1.39
CA VAL A 67 -1.08 2.22 0.96
C VAL A 67 -1.45 0.78 0.63
N ARG A 68 -2.55 0.27 1.20
CA ARG A 68 -3.11 -1.03 0.83
C ARG A 68 -4.02 -0.84 -0.37
N ILE A 69 -3.66 -1.40 -1.51
CA ILE A 69 -4.36 -1.15 -2.78
C ILE A 69 -5.40 -2.23 -3.03
N ILE A 70 -4.98 -3.49 -3.09
CA ILE A 70 -5.87 -4.62 -3.43
C ILE A 70 -5.67 -5.77 -2.45
N GLY A 71 -6.74 -6.25 -1.84
CA GLY A 71 -6.76 -7.50 -1.07
C GLY A 71 -7.29 -8.65 -1.91
N TRP A 72 -6.54 -9.76 -1.99
CA TRP A 72 -6.84 -10.91 -2.86
C TRP A 72 -7.51 -12.03 -2.07
N LYS A 73 -8.85 -12.01 -2.04
CA LYS A 73 -9.64 -13.05 -1.37
C LYS A 73 -10.01 -14.18 -2.34
N SER A 74 -10.15 -15.40 -1.86
CA SER A 74 -10.63 -16.48 -2.70
C SER A 74 -11.27 -17.56 -1.86
N GLU A 75 -12.58 -17.77 -2.04
CA GLU A 75 -13.30 -18.85 -1.37
C GLU A 75 -13.04 -20.23 -2.03
N TYR A 76 -12.74 -20.26 -3.33
CA TYR A 76 -12.60 -21.51 -4.10
C TYR A 76 -11.16 -21.93 -4.42
N PHE A 77 -10.27 -20.95 -4.67
CA PHE A 77 -8.88 -21.16 -5.03
C PHE A 77 -7.92 -20.36 -4.13
N SER A 78 -8.00 -20.54 -2.81
CA SER A 78 -7.14 -19.83 -1.84
C SER A 78 -5.64 -19.91 -2.18
N LYS A 79 -5.18 -21.03 -2.76
CA LYS A 79 -3.80 -21.22 -3.24
C LYS A 79 -3.40 -20.29 -4.38
N ARG A 80 -4.34 -19.75 -5.16
CA ARG A 80 -4.04 -18.81 -6.26
C ARG A 80 -4.01 -17.35 -5.82
N SER A 81 -4.59 -17.00 -4.67
CA SER A 81 -4.56 -15.61 -4.18
C SER A 81 -3.15 -15.04 -4.02
N PRO A 82 -2.17 -15.77 -3.44
CA PRO A 82 -0.78 -15.29 -3.36
C PRO A 82 -0.13 -15.11 -4.74
N VAL A 83 -0.39 -16.03 -5.67
CA VAL A 83 0.13 -15.97 -7.04
C VAL A 83 -0.42 -14.75 -7.77
N ARG A 84 -1.74 -14.55 -7.74
CA ARG A 84 -2.40 -13.38 -8.33
C ARG A 84 -1.90 -12.08 -7.72
N CYS A 85 -1.68 -12.06 -6.40
CA CYS A 85 -1.07 -10.92 -5.73
C CYS A 85 0.31 -10.58 -6.28
N ALA A 86 1.20 -11.57 -6.42
CA ALA A 86 2.52 -11.37 -6.97
C ALA A 86 2.48 -10.87 -8.43
N GLU A 87 1.70 -11.54 -9.29
CA GLU A 87 1.57 -11.18 -10.71
C GLU A 87 1.03 -9.77 -10.92
N VAL A 88 -0.04 -9.40 -10.21
CA VAL A 88 -0.64 -8.07 -10.35
C VAL A 88 0.29 -7.02 -9.77
N THR A 89 0.90 -7.26 -8.61
CA THR A 89 1.88 -6.34 -8.02
C THR A 89 3.04 -6.06 -9.00
N GLN A 90 3.56 -7.09 -9.67
CA GLN A 90 4.61 -6.93 -10.67
C GLN A 90 4.16 -6.05 -11.85
N LYS A 91 2.92 -6.21 -12.31
CA LYS A 91 2.36 -5.37 -13.37
C LYS A 91 2.19 -3.90 -12.96
N PHE A 92 1.78 -3.65 -11.72
CA PHE A 92 1.75 -2.30 -11.14
C PHE A 92 3.15 -1.69 -11.10
N GLN A 93 4.15 -2.40 -10.55
CA GLN A 93 5.53 -1.92 -10.51
C GLN A 93 6.07 -1.64 -11.91
N LYS A 94 5.86 -2.56 -12.86
CA LYS A 94 6.30 -2.41 -14.24
C LYS A 94 5.66 -1.18 -14.91
N ALA A 95 4.35 -1.01 -14.77
CA ALA A 95 3.65 0.14 -15.34
C ALA A 95 4.13 1.47 -14.73
N TYR A 96 4.41 1.49 -13.42
CA TYR A 96 4.99 2.67 -12.77
C TYR A 96 6.41 2.96 -13.28
N ASP A 97 7.26 1.94 -13.34
CA ASP A 97 8.67 2.06 -13.77
C ASP A 97 8.78 2.49 -15.24
N GLU A 98 7.82 2.09 -16.08
CA GLU A 98 7.76 2.45 -17.50
C GLU A 98 7.02 3.77 -17.77
N GLY A 99 6.57 4.50 -16.74
CA GLY A 99 5.83 5.76 -16.93
C GLY A 99 4.45 5.59 -17.59
N ARG A 100 3.87 4.39 -17.47
CA ARG A 100 2.54 4.02 -17.97
C ARG A 100 1.45 4.02 -16.89
N PHE A 101 1.72 4.64 -15.74
CA PHE A 101 0.80 4.71 -14.60
C PHE A 101 0.15 6.10 -14.46
N ASN A 102 0.01 6.84 -15.57
CA ASN A 102 -0.57 8.18 -15.56
C ASN A 102 -2.10 8.14 -15.42
N TYR A 103 -2.73 7.17 -16.08
CA TYR A 103 -4.18 6.97 -16.04
C TYR A 103 -4.50 5.50 -15.79
N LEU A 104 -5.55 5.28 -15.00
CA LEU A 104 -6.20 3.97 -14.90
C LEU A 104 -7.50 4.00 -15.67
N THR A 105 -7.78 2.92 -16.39
CA THR A 105 -9.00 2.79 -17.20
C THR A 105 -9.47 1.34 -17.26
N THR A 106 -10.62 1.13 -17.90
CA THR A 106 -11.25 -0.18 -18.06
C THR A 106 -11.26 -0.61 -19.53
N GLY A 107 -11.30 -1.92 -19.75
CA GLY A 107 -11.31 -2.51 -21.08
C GLY A 107 -11.80 -3.95 -21.04
N ARG A 108 -11.66 -4.67 -22.16
CA ARG A 108 -12.05 -6.07 -22.23
C ARG A 108 -11.04 -6.90 -22.99
N VAL A 109 -10.69 -8.06 -22.43
CA VAL A 109 -9.86 -9.08 -23.08
C VAL A 109 -10.62 -10.41 -23.03
N LYS A 110 -10.87 -11.01 -24.19
CA LYS A 110 -11.61 -12.28 -24.33
C LYS A 110 -12.98 -12.27 -23.61
N GLY A 111 -13.67 -11.12 -23.64
CA GLY A 111 -14.99 -10.93 -23.01
C GLY A 111 -14.96 -10.56 -21.52
N TYR A 112 -13.82 -10.70 -20.85
CA TYR A 112 -13.68 -10.37 -19.43
C TYR A 112 -13.31 -8.90 -19.22
N PRO A 113 -13.94 -8.20 -18.26
CA PRO A 113 -13.56 -6.84 -17.90
C PRO A 113 -12.17 -6.81 -17.25
N ILE A 114 -11.37 -5.81 -17.60
CA ILE A 114 -10.00 -5.63 -17.10
C ILE A 114 -9.77 -4.20 -16.61
N ILE A 115 -8.79 -4.02 -15.72
CA ILE A 115 -8.23 -2.72 -15.34
C ILE A 115 -6.85 -2.60 -15.99
N CYS A 116 -6.58 -1.44 -16.59
CA CYS A 116 -5.31 -1.10 -17.23
C CYS A 116 -4.65 0.12 -16.62
N ALA A 117 -3.33 0.22 -16.84
CA ALA A 117 -2.57 1.46 -16.68
C ALA A 117 -2.09 1.93 -18.06
N ILE A 118 -2.33 3.20 -18.38
CA ILE A 118 -1.96 3.82 -19.65
C ILE A 118 -1.24 5.17 -19.45
N SER A 119 -0.44 5.57 -20.43
CA SER A 119 0.31 6.84 -20.40
C SER A 119 -0.51 8.01 -20.89
N ARG A 120 -1.39 7.81 -21.88
CA ARG A 120 -2.24 8.82 -22.51
C ARG A 120 -3.68 8.34 -22.57
N THR A 121 -4.63 9.26 -22.64
CA THR A 121 -6.08 8.96 -22.59
C THR A 121 -6.60 8.23 -23.84
N ASP A 122 -5.87 8.26 -24.94
CA ASP A 122 -6.17 7.57 -26.20
C ASP A 122 -5.48 6.20 -26.35
N ASP A 123 -4.59 5.83 -25.42
CA ASP A 123 -3.94 4.52 -25.44
C ASP A 123 -4.98 3.40 -25.12
N PRO A 124 -4.89 2.24 -25.80
CA PRO A 124 -5.87 1.17 -25.64
C PRO A 124 -5.74 0.49 -24.26
N CYS A 125 -6.88 0.10 -23.68
CA CYS A 125 -6.91 -0.82 -22.54
C CYS A 125 -7.09 -2.27 -23.02
N ASP A 126 -5.97 -2.93 -23.26
CA ASP A 126 -5.87 -4.30 -23.75
C ASP A 126 -4.92 -5.16 -22.88
N GLY A 127 -4.53 -6.33 -23.39
CA GLY A 127 -3.64 -7.26 -22.69
C GLY A 127 -2.24 -6.71 -22.38
N ASN A 128 -1.76 -5.72 -23.14
CA ASN A 128 -0.43 -5.11 -22.97
C ASN A 128 -0.43 -4.09 -21.83
N SER A 129 -1.52 -3.34 -21.68
CA SER A 129 -1.72 -2.35 -20.61
C SER A 129 -2.39 -2.94 -19.36
N GLN A 130 -2.84 -4.20 -19.43
CA GLN A 130 -3.61 -4.86 -18.38
C GLN A 130 -2.82 -5.02 -17.07
N LEU A 131 -3.37 -4.47 -15.98
CA LEU A 131 -2.95 -4.76 -14.61
C LEU A 131 -3.60 -6.05 -14.09
N PHE A 132 -4.92 -6.17 -14.16
CA PHE A 132 -5.64 -7.36 -13.71
C PHE A 132 -7.01 -7.52 -14.36
N THR A 133 -7.51 -8.76 -14.38
CA THR A 133 -8.88 -9.09 -14.79
C THR A 133 -9.82 -8.98 -13.60
N LEU A 134 -11.01 -8.42 -13.82
CA LEU A 134 -12.11 -8.37 -12.87
C LEU A 134 -12.94 -9.65 -12.92
N LYS A 135 -13.85 -9.85 -11.96
CA LYS A 135 -14.78 -10.98 -12.06
C LYS A 135 -15.76 -10.77 -13.21
N PRO A 136 -16.28 -11.85 -13.81
CA PRO A 136 -17.47 -11.76 -14.64
C PRO A 136 -18.59 -11.06 -13.87
N HIS A 137 -19.27 -10.12 -14.53
CA HIS A 137 -20.40 -9.33 -14.00
C HIS A 137 -20.08 -8.25 -12.95
N ASP A 138 -18.82 -8.08 -12.53
CA ASP A 138 -18.45 -6.87 -11.78
C ASP A 138 -18.61 -5.65 -12.69
N ASN A 139 -19.09 -4.54 -12.13
CA ASN A 139 -19.11 -3.26 -12.84
C ASN A 139 -17.67 -2.69 -12.86
N PRO A 140 -17.03 -2.62 -14.03
CA PRO A 140 -15.63 -2.20 -14.13
C PRO A 140 -15.42 -0.75 -13.68
N ASP A 141 -16.40 0.13 -13.91
CA ASP A 141 -16.29 1.55 -13.58
C ASP A 141 -16.38 1.78 -12.07
N LEU A 142 -17.22 1.00 -11.37
CA LEU A 142 -17.27 1.04 -9.90
C LEU A 142 -15.97 0.55 -9.27
N VAL A 143 -15.38 -0.52 -9.82
CA VAL A 143 -14.09 -1.03 -9.34
C VAL A 143 -12.97 -0.03 -9.62
N LEU A 144 -12.95 0.58 -10.80
CA LEU A 144 -12.01 1.62 -11.15
C LEU A 144 -12.14 2.82 -10.20
N GLN A 145 -13.35 3.30 -9.96
CA GLN A 145 -13.59 4.42 -9.05
C GLN A 145 -13.09 4.12 -7.63
N GLN A 146 -13.39 2.95 -7.08
CA GLN A 146 -12.88 2.54 -5.76
C GLN A 146 -11.35 2.48 -5.73
N LEU A 147 -10.73 1.96 -6.79
CA LEU A 147 -9.27 1.92 -6.90
C LEU A 147 -8.68 3.33 -6.92
N MET A 148 -9.27 4.26 -7.67
CA MET A 148 -8.85 5.65 -7.70
C MET A 148 -9.01 6.32 -6.33
N ASP A 149 -10.12 6.10 -5.63
CA ASP A 149 -10.35 6.66 -4.30
C ASP A 149 -9.31 6.19 -3.27
N ILE A 150 -8.84 4.93 -3.38
CA ILE A 150 -7.75 4.39 -2.55
C ILE A 150 -6.43 5.07 -2.88
N LEU A 151 -6.09 5.20 -4.17
CA LEU A 151 -4.83 5.80 -4.61
C LEU A 151 -4.73 7.30 -4.29
N GLU A 152 -5.86 8.01 -4.34
CA GLU A 152 -5.97 9.41 -3.93
C GLU A 152 -5.94 9.56 -2.39
N GLY A 153 -6.14 8.47 -1.64
CA GLY A 153 -6.17 8.47 -0.17
C GLY A 153 -7.47 8.97 0.43
N LYS A 154 -8.58 8.93 -0.32
CA LYS A 154 -9.93 9.24 0.20
C LYS A 154 -10.43 8.18 1.17
N THR A 155 -9.86 6.98 1.13
CA THR A 155 -10.10 5.90 2.10
C THR A 155 -8.79 5.21 2.50
N SER A 156 -8.79 4.59 3.67
CA SER A 156 -7.71 3.71 4.13
C SER A 156 -8.00 2.21 3.92
N ASP A 157 -9.20 1.91 3.38
CA ASP A 157 -9.59 0.57 2.98
C ASP A 157 -8.85 0.13 1.72
N MET A 158 -8.92 -1.18 1.42
CA MET A 158 -8.35 -1.75 0.21
C MET A 158 -9.45 -2.31 -0.69
N LEU A 159 -9.22 -2.34 -1.99
CA LEU A 159 -10.11 -2.96 -2.95
C LEU A 159 -10.09 -4.48 -2.74
N LEU A 160 -11.21 -5.06 -2.31
CA LEU A 160 -11.30 -6.51 -2.17
C LEU A 160 -11.62 -7.16 -3.51
N GLN A 161 -10.60 -7.75 -4.13
CA GLN A 161 -10.74 -8.56 -5.33
C GLN A 161 -10.80 -10.03 -4.96
N ASN A 162 -11.99 -10.63 -5.12
CA ASN A 162 -12.18 -12.05 -4.86
C ASN A 162 -12.05 -12.87 -6.18
N SER A 163 -11.60 -14.13 -6.13
CA SER A 163 -11.60 -15.03 -7.30
C SER A 163 -12.76 -16.05 -7.34
N GLY A 164 -13.66 -16.06 -6.35
CA GLY A 164 -14.91 -16.82 -6.40
C GLY A 164 -15.88 -16.52 -5.25
N GLY A 165 -17.18 -16.44 -5.56
CA GLY A 165 -18.27 -16.18 -4.61
C GLY A 165 -18.67 -14.71 -4.46
N LYS A 166 -19.97 -14.47 -4.21
CA LYS A 166 -20.53 -13.16 -3.86
C LYS A 166 -20.02 -12.76 -2.47
N THR A 167 -19.55 -11.53 -2.31
CA THR A 167 -19.25 -10.99 -0.97
C THR A 167 -20.57 -10.84 -0.23
N LEU A 168 -20.86 -11.74 0.72
CA LEU A 168 -21.98 -11.57 1.64
C LEU A 168 -21.53 -10.66 2.77
N VAL A 169 -22.08 -9.45 2.84
CA VAL A 169 -21.93 -8.57 4.00
C VAL A 169 -23.16 -8.79 4.89
N SER A 170 -22.95 -9.18 6.15
CA SER A 170 -24.04 -9.32 7.11
C SER A 170 -24.58 -7.95 7.51
N MET A 171 -25.75 -7.59 7.00
CA MET A 171 -26.39 -6.31 7.29
C MET A 171 -26.78 -6.18 8.77
N THR A 172 -27.02 -7.30 9.46
CA THR A 172 -27.32 -7.33 10.90
C THR A 172 -26.17 -6.80 11.74
N GLU A 173 -24.93 -7.15 11.40
CA GLU A 173 -23.75 -6.62 12.12
C GLU A 173 -23.51 -5.14 11.81
N PHE A 174 -23.83 -4.72 10.58
CA PHE A 174 -23.79 -3.32 10.20
C PHE A 174 -24.81 -2.50 11.01
N PHE A 175 -26.07 -2.94 11.04
CA PHE A 175 -27.14 -2.26 11.79
C PHE A 175 -26.87 -2.20 13.29
N ALA A 176 -26.17 -3.18 13.88
CA ALA A 176 -25.78 -3.13 15.28
C ALA A 176 -24.77 -2.01 15.61
N LYS A 177 -24.08 -1.45 14.61
CA LYS A 177 -23.03 -0.42 14.77
C LYS A 177 -23.42 0.94 14.20
N VAL A 178 -24.54 1.04 13.48
CA VAL A 178 -25.00 2.31 12.91
C VAL A 178 -25.39 3.26 14.06
N PRO A 179 -24.85 4.49 14.10
CA PRO A 179 -25.26 5.49 15.07
C PRO A 179 -26.75 5.79 14.92
N LEU A 180 -27.51 5.75 16.02
CA LEU A 180 -28.92 6.11 16.02
C LEU A 180 -29.02 7.64 15.85
N ALA A 181 -29.67 8.08 14.76
CA ALA A 181 -29.86 9.49 14.46
C ALA A 181 -30.78 10.20 15.47
N ASP A 182 -31.72 9.46 16.07
CA ASP A 182 -32.77 10.00 16.93
C ASP A 182 -32.57 9.60 18.40
N ARG A 183 -31.34 9.67 18.91
CA ARG A 183 -31.18 9.74 20.37
C ARG A 183 -31.33 11.20 20.77
N ASP A 184 -32.57 11.67 20.81
CA ASP A 184 -32.92 12.85 21.59
C ASP A 184 -32.22 12.71 22.94
N ALA A 185 -31.31 13.64 23.23
CA ALA A 185 -30.69 13.69 24.54
C ALA A 185 -31.84 13.77 25.55
N PRO A 186 -31.89 12.90 26.58
CA PRO A 186 -32.85 13.08 27.65
C PRO A 186 -32.70 14.51 28.14
N CYS A 187 -33.77 15.30 28.08
CA CYS A 187 -33.75 16.66 28.57
C CYS A 187 -33.24 16.63 30.02
N ASP A 188 -32.02 17.12 30.24
CA ASP A 188 -31.43 17.17 31.56
C ASP A 188 -32.12 18.32 32.31
N THR A 189 -33.11 17.99 33.13
CA THR A 189 -33.86 18.96 33.93
C THR A 189 -33.01 19.40 35.12
N ARG A 190 -31.96 20.19 34.87
CA ARG A 190 -31.28 21.01 35.88
C ARG A 190 -30.84 22.37 35.31
N SER A 191 -31.82 23.21 35.01
CA SER A 191 -31.82 24.60 35.48
C SER A 191 -33.18 25.22 35.16
N ALA A 192 -33.79 25.79 36.19
CA ALA A 192 -35.10 26.41 36.14
C ALA A 192 -35.13 27.58 35.14
N GLY A 193 -36.01 27.48 34.16
CA GLY A 193 -36.41 28.55 33.24
C GLY A 193 -37.81 28.23 32.69
N PRO A 194 -38.71 29.21 32.54
CA PRO A 194 -40.12 28.93 32.32
C PRO A 194 -40.39 28.59 30.86
N GLN A 195 -41.23 27.56 30.69
CA GLN A 195 -41.77 27.02 29.44
C GLN A 195 -40.82 26.15 28.62
N ASN A 196 -41.03 24.83 28.72
CA ASN A 196 -40.84 23.87 27.64
C ASN A 196 -41.60 22.58 28.00
N ASN A 197 -42.91 22.58 27.76
CA ASN A 197 -43.69 21.36 27.79
C ASN A 197 -43.35 20.56 26.52
N CYS A 198 -42.55 19.51 26.68
CA CYS A 198 -42.35 18.52 25.62
C CYS A 198 -43.65 17.72 25.49
N VAL A 199 -44.39 17.93 24.39
CA VAL A 199 -45.58 17.14 24.04
C VAL A 199 -45.15 16.11 22.98
N PRO A 200 -45.26 14.80 23.25
CA PRO A 200 -45.01 13.76 22.25
C PRO A 200 -46.02 13.89 21.12
N THR A 201 -45.54 13.92 19.87
CA THR A 201 -46.41 13.85 18.71
C THR A 201 -46.98 12.43 18.63
N ARG A 202 -48.31 12.32 18.59
CA ARG A 202 -49.07 11.06 18.61
C ARG A 202 -48.77 10.18 17.40
#